data_AF-A0A4U9V9D9-F1
#
_entry.id   AF-A0A4U9V9D9-F1
#
_cell.length_a   1.000
_cell.length_b   1.000
_cell.length_c   1.000
_cell.angle_alpha   90.00
_cell.angle_beta   90.00
_cell.angle_gamma   90.00
#
_symmetry.space_group_name_H-M   'P 1'
#
loop_
_entity.id
_entity.type
_entity.pdbx_description
1 polymer ?
#
loop_
_entity_poly.entity_id
_entity_poly.type
_entity_poly.pdbx_seq_one_letter_code
_entity_poly.pdbx_strand_id
1 'polypeptide(L)'
;MTSPFSALIIGASRGIGLGIVRQLSMQGWQVVATCRGAVPADSPADTQWLKLDINQQDERIALKERLLSQQFDLIFINAGVYGPAHQGRCPGE
;
A
#
# COMPACT_ATOMS: atom_id res chain seq x y z
N MET A 1 -24.65 -14.37 4.51
CA MET A 1 -23.50 -14.17 3.61
C MET A 1 -22.58 -13.18 4.30
N THR A 2 -21.39 -13.60 4.71
CA THR A 2 -20.39 -12.71 5.31
C THR A 2 -19.81 -11.83 4.21
N SER A 3 -19.74 -10.51 4.43
CA SER A 3 -19.02 -9.63 3.52
C SER A 3 -17.56 -10.08 3.42
N PRO A 4 -16.93 -10.02 2.23
CA PRO A 4 -15.52 -10.35 2.09
C PRO A 4 -14.67 -9.40 2.95
N PHE A 5 -13.61 -9.94 3.55
CA PHE A 5 -12.62 -9.13 4.27
C PHE A 5 -11.96 -8.12 3.32
N SER A 6 -11.50 -7.01 3.89
CA SER A 6 -11.03 -5.84 3.16
C SER A 6 -9.65 -5.39 3.66
N ALA A 7 -8.77 -5.04 2.72
CA ALA A 7 -7.41 -4.60 3.03
C ALA A 7 -7.00 -3.35 2.26
N LEU A 8 -6.29 -2.45 2.94
CA LEU A 8 -5.61 -1.30 2.36
C LEU A 8 -4.10 -1.51 2.41
N ILE A 9 -3.44 -1.60 1.26
CA ILE A 9 -1.99 -1.79 1.15
C ILE A 9 -1.33 -0.52 0.63
N ILE A 10 -0.58 0.17 1.48
CA ILE A 10 0.10 1.42 1.13
C ILE A 10 1.51 1.14 0.59
N GLY A 11 1.78 1.57 -0.64
CA GLY A 11 3.08 1.36 -1.30
C GLY A 11 3.24 -0.04 -1.87
N ALA A 12 2.29 -0.47 -2.70
CA ALA A 12 2.20 -1.83 -3.23
C ALA A 12 2.73 -1.99 -4.67
N SER A 13 3.41 -0.99 -5.23
CA SER A 13 3.85 -1.00 -6.64
C SER A 13 4.84 -2.12 -7.02
N ARG A 14 5.49 -2.78 -6.06
CA ARG A 14 6.46 -3.86 -6.30
C ARG A 14 6.82 -4.57 -4.99
N GLY A 15 7.61 -5.64 -5.11
CA GLY A 15 8.18 -6.35 -3.96
C GLY A 15 7.10 -6.93 -3.04
N ILE A 16 7.33 -6.83 -1.73
CA ILE A 16 6.48 -7.42 -0.70
C ILE A 16 5.04 -6.89 -0.78
N GLY A 17 4.87 -5.57 -0.95
CA GLY A 17 3.53 -4.97 -1.06
C GLY A 17 2.71 -5.54 -2.22
N LEU A 18 3.31 -5.74 -3.40
CA LEU A 18 2.63 -6.38 -4.54
C LEU A 18 2.34 -7.86 -4.27
N GLY A 19 3.27 -8.56 -3.61
CA GLY A 19 3.07 -9.94 -3.18
C GLY A 19 1.86 -10.10 -2.26
N ILE A 20 1.72 -9.21 -1.28
CA ILE A 20 0.57 -9.19 -0.36
C ILE A 20 -0.73 -8.94 -1.12
N VAL A 21 -0.76 -7.94 -2.03
CA VAL A 21 -1.94 -7.67 -2.88
C VAL A 21 -2.38 -8.95 -3.62
N ARG A 22 -1.45 -9.66 -4.25
CA ARG A 22 -1.75 -10.90 -4.97
C ARG A 22 -2.29 -11.99 -4.05
N GLN A 23 -1.65 -12.21 -2.90
CA GLN A 23 -2.07 -13.25 -1.96
C GLN A 23 -3.45 -12.98 -1.37
N LEU A 24 -3.75 -11.73 -1.01
CA LEU A 24 -5.06 -11.36 -0.45
C LEU A 24 -6.17 -11.47 -1.51
N SER A 25 -5.93 -10.99 -2.73
CA SER A 25 -6.88 -11.17 -3.84
C SER A 25 -7.15 -12.65 -4.13
N MET A 26 -6.12 -13.51 -4.15
CA MET A 26 -6.30 -14.97 -4.28
C MET A 26 -7.14 -15.59 -3.16
N GLN A 27 -7.13 -15.00 -1.96
CA GLN A 27 -7.95 -15.43 -0.82
C GLN A 27 -9.37 -14.83 -0.85
N GLY A 28 -9.73 -14.08 -1.89
CA GLY A 28 -11.05 -13.46 -2.05
C GLY A 28 -11.25 -12.17 -1.24
N TRP A 29 -10.18 -11.56 -0.74
CA TRP A 29 -10.25 -10.27 -0.06
C TRP A 29 -10.47 -9.14 -1.06
N GLN A 30 -11.20 -8.11 -0.65
CA GLN A 30 -11.27 -6.84 -1.36
C GLN A 30 -10.02 -6.03 -1.06
N VAL A 31 -9.22 -5.75 -2.08
CA VAL A 31 -7.93 -5.07 -1.90
C VAL A 31 -7.96 -3.69 -2.53
N VAL A 32 -7.70 -2.67 -1.69
CA VAL A 32 -7.33 -1.33 -2.11
C VAL A 32 -5.81 -1.20 -1.96
N ALA A 33 -5.12 -0.81 -3.03
CA ALA A 33 -3.67 -0.72 -3.06
C ALA A 33 -3.22 0.67 -3.53
N THR A 34 -2.09 1.16 -3.03
CA THR A 34 -1.55 2.45 -3.46
C THR A 34 -0.18 2.38 -4.12
N CYS A 35 0.02 3.25 -5.11
CA CYS A 35 1.29 3.45 -5.79
C CYS A 35 1.52 4.92 -6.11
N ARG A 36 2.79 5.32 -6.26
CA ARG A 36 3.15 6.71 -6.65
C ARG A 36 3.01 6.96 -8.15
N GLY A 37 3.26 5.92 -8.94
CA GLY A 37 3.28 5.98 -10.40
C GLY A 37 2.32 4.96 -11.01
N ALA A 38 2.78 4.28 -12.06
CA ALA A 38 1.98 3.29 -12.77
C ALA A 38 1.59 2.10 -11.88
N VAL A 39 0.39 1.58 -12.15
CA VAL A 39 -0.09 0.31 -11.61
C VAL A 39 0.78 -0.83 -12.16
N PRO A 40 1.16 -1.82 -11.34
CA PRO A 40 1.91 -2.98 -11.82
C PRO A 40 1.13 -3.76 -12.86
N ALA A 41 1.75 -4.11 -14.00
CA ALA A 41 1.08 -4.83 -15.08
C ALA A 41 0.48 -6.17 -14.64
N ASP A 42 1.16 -6.86 -13.73
CA ASP A 42 0.76 -8.15 -13.18
C ASP A 42 -0.04 -8.01 -11.87
N SER A 43 -0.82 -6.93 -11.72
CA SER A 43 -1.72 -6.76 -10.58
C SER A 43 -3.04 -7.53 -10.81
N PRO A 44 -3.65 -8.12 -9.76
CA PRO A 44 -4.97 -8.72 -9.86
C PRO A 44 -6.03 -7.72 -10.36
N ALA A 45 -6.93 -8.17 -11.22
CA ALA A 45 -7.90 -7.31 -11.91
C ALA A 45 -8.96 -6.68 -10.97
N ASP A 46 -9.21 -7.32 -9.83
CA ASP A 46 -10.14 -6.91 -8.78
C ASP A 46 -9.52 -5.93 -7.77
N THR A 47 -8.23 -5.59 -7.90
CA THR A 47 -7.55 -4.65 -7.01
C THR A 47 -7.90 -3.20 -7.39
N GLN A 48 -8.40 -2.44 -6.42
CA GLN A 48 -8.61 -1.00 -6.59
C GLN A 48 -7.28 -0.26 -6.35
N TRP A 49 -6.73 0.36 -7.41
CA TRP A 49 -5.52 1.15 -7.30
C TRP A 49 -5.78 2.64 -7.10
N LEU A 50 -5.10 3.23 -6.12
CA LEU A 50 -5.14 4.65 -5.80
C LEU A 50 -3.73 5.25 -5.85
N LYS A 51 -3.64 6.50 -6.32
CA LYS A 51 -2.37 7.23 -6.25
C LYS A 51 -2.11 7.69 -4.82
N LEU A 52 -0.89 7.44 -4.33
CA LEU A 52 -0.39 8.03 -3.08
C LEU A 52 1.14 8.04 -3.04
N ASP A 53 1.71 9.22 -2.82
CA ASP A 53 2.99 9.39 -2.12
C ASP A 53 2.73 9.68 -0.64
N ILE A 54 3.11 8.74 0.23
CA ILE A 54 2.86 8.84 1.68
C ILE A 54 3.57 10.05 2.31
N ASN A 55 4.62 10.60 1.69
CA ASN A 55 5.31 11.78 2.20
C ASN A 55 4.55 13.08 1.90
N GLN A 56 3.68 13.10 0.89
CA GLN A 56 2.92 14.27 0.48
C GLN A 56 1.66 14.42 1.33
N GLN A 57 1.58 15.51 2.12
CA GLN A 57 0.47 15.72 3.05
C GLN A 57 -0.88 15.82 2.35
N ASP A 58 -0.96 16.56 1.26
CA ASP A 58 -2.21 16.77 0.53
C ASP A 58 -2.73 15.46 -0.07
N GLU A 59 -1.84 14.59 -0.57
CA GLU A 59 -2.25 13.27 -1.06
C GLU A 59 -2.74 12.36 0.08
N ARG A 60 -2.15 12.43 1.28
CA ARG A 60 -2.67 11.70 2.46
C ARG A 60 -4.07 12.17 2.85
N ILE A 61 -4.31 13.49 2.85
CA ILE A 61 -5.62 14.06 3.20
C ILE A 61 -6.66 13.64 2.16
N ALA A 62 -6.36 13.82 0.87
CA ALA A 62 -7.26 13.42 -0.21
C ALA A 62 -7.58 11.92 -0.19
N LEU A 63 -6.58 11.06 0.10
CA LEU A 63 -6.81 9.63 0.24
C LEU A 63 -7.72 9.33 1.43
N LYS A 64 -7.46 9.94 2.59
CA LYS A 64 -8.30 9.77 3.77
C LYS A 64 -9.75 10.12 3.46
N GLU A 65 -10.00 11.28 2.85
CA GLU A 65 -11.34 11.73 2.48
C GLU A 65 -12.06 10.73 1.56
N ARG A 66 -11.35 10.22 0.55
CA ARG A 66 -11.88 9.22 -0.38
C ARG A 66 -12.25 7.89 0.30
N LEU A 67 -11.53 7.54 1.36
CA LEU A 67 -11.69 6.27 2.08
C LEU A 67 -12.54 6.40 3.36
N LEU A 68 -13.05 7.59 3.70
CA LEU A 68 -13.79 7.84 4.94
C LEU A 68 -15.00 6.92 5.15
N SER A 69 -15.65 6.49 4.07
CA SER A 69 -16.82 5.61 4.10
C SER A 69 -16.47 4.11 4.03
N GLN A 70 -15.19 3.77 3.92
CA GLN A 70 -14.71 2.39 3.84
C GLN A 70 -14.09 1.97 5.18
N GLN A 71 -14.44 0.76 5.62
CA GLN A 71 -13.77 0.10 6.74
C GLN A 71 -12.79 -0.92 6.18
N PHE A 72 -11.67 -1.09 6.86
CA PHE A 72 -10.64 -2.06 6.49
C PHE A 72 -10.37 -2.97 7.67
N ASP A 73 -10.34 -4.27 7.42
CA ASP A 73 -9.92 -5.27 8.40
C ASP A 73 -8.39 -5.27 8.58
N LEU A 74 -7.67 -4.83 7.53
CA LEU A 74 -6.23 -4.69 7.52
C LEU A 74 -5.80 -3.39 6.84
N ILE A 75 -4.92 -2.63 7.49
CA ILE A 75 -4.15 -1.56 6.85
C ILE A 75 -2.67 -1.90 6.97
N PHE A 76 -2.00 -2.08 5.84
CA PHE A 76 -0.58 -2.43 5.79
C PHE A 76 0.23 -1.30 5.15
N ILE A 77 1.15 -0.70 5.92
CA ILE A 77 2.01 0.38 5.45
C ILE A 77 3.37 -0.19 5.03
N ASN A 78 3.49 -0.55 3.74
CA ASN A 78 4.72 -1.11 3.17
C ASN A 78 5.69 -0.03 2.65
N ALA A 79 5.17 1.14 2.27
CA ALA A 79 5.95 2.17 1.59
C ALA A 79 7.23 2.53 2.36
N GLY A 80 8.38 2.32 1.72
CA GLY A 80 9.69 2.60 2.30
C GLY A 80 10.77 2.73 1.23
N VAL A 81 11.85 3.43 1.58
CA VAL A 81 13.07 3.53 0.78
C VAL A 81 14.26 3.17 1.65
N TYR A 82 15.29 2.56 1.07
CA TYR A 82 16.56 2.41 1.76
C TYR A 82 17.14 3.81 2.01
N GLY A 83 17.62 4.06 3.23
CA GLY A 83 18.28 5.32 3.59
C GLY A 83 19.58 5.55 2.79
N PRO A 84 20.24 6.71 2.99
CA PRO A 84 21.48 7.02 2.28
C PRO A 84 22.50 5.88 2.42
N ALA A 85 23.27 5.64 1.34
CA ALA A 85 24.22 4.52 1.26
C ALA A 85 25.35 4.55 2.32
N HIS A 86 25.52 5.67 3.03
CA HIS A 86 26.40 5.76 4.20
C HIS A 86 25.55 5.78 5.49
N GLN A 87 25.37 4.62 6.10
CA GLN A 87 25.16 4.57 7.55
C GLN A 87 26.55 4.53 8.16
N GLY A 88 27.20 5.70 8.18
CA GLY A 88 28.38 5.87 9.02
C GLY A 88 27.92 5.63 10.45
N ARG A 89 28.34 4.51 11.04
CA ARG A 89 28.35 4.32 12.49
C ARG A 89 28.85 5.63 13.10
N CYS A 90 28.13 6.19 14.08
CA CYS A 90 28.70 7.27 14.88
C CYS A 90 30.08 6.80 15.37
N PRO A 91 31.20 7.44 14.98
CA PRO A 91 32.50 7.07 15.52
C PRO A 91 32.50 7.53 16.97
N GLY A 92 32.32 6.61 17.93
CA GLY A 92 32.35 6.97 19.35
C GLY A 92 31.68 6.05 20.38
N GLU A 93 31.39 4.79 20.07
CA GLU A 93 31.18 3.73 21.07
C GLU A 93 32.22 2.62 20.91
#